data_AF-I2JMT5-F1
#
_entry.id   AF-I2JMT5-F1
#
_cell.length_a   1.000
_cell.length_b   1.000
_cell.length_c   1.000
_cell.angle_alpha   90.00
_cell.angle_beta   90.00
_cell.angle_gamma   90.00
#
_symmetry.space_group_name_H-M   'P 1'
#
loop_
_entity.id
_entity.type
_entity.pdbx_description
1 polymer ?
#
loop_
_entity_poly.entity_id
_entity_poly.type
_entity_poly.pdbx_seq_one_letter_code
_entity_poly.pdbx_strand_id
1 'polypeptide(L)'
;MKVKMDAPSVLAIAATLFKTGLLDAGRTEAKRYFRELEAGRELILSDMAMPDKSTMRIKLQLLPQEFRGNLNFSAFKEHLLFLTAELAKVVNSKTEPLVMSDDEGSQLLFNIPALTHIDGVLNALVLGADLRRPGALVLQLMFIDPDQYRAAEVKTANS
;
A
#
# COMPACT_ATOMS: atom_id res chain seq x y z
N MET A 1 -17.45 -14.82 8.14
CA MET A 1 -17.50 -15.00 6.67
C MET A 1 -16.12 -14.70 6.11
N LYS A 2 -15.49 -15.62 5.37
CA LYS A 2 -14.20 -15.38 4.70
C LYS A 2 -14.50 -14.87 3.29
N VAL A 3 -14.42 -13.55 3.10
CA VAL A 3 -14.47 -12.96 1.76
C VAL A 3 -13.19 -13.35 1.04
N LYS A 4 -13.30 -14.04 -0.09
CA LYS A 4 -12.15 -14.31 -0.96
C LYS A 4 -12.04 -13.18 -1.97
N MET A 5 -10.87 -12.56 -2.04
CA MET A 5 -10.56 -11.51 -3.01
C MET A 5 -9.21 -11.84 -3.63
N ASP A 6 -9.14 -11.80 -4.96
CA ASP A 6 -7.88 -12.06 -5.65
C ASP A 6 -6.91 -10.86 -5.56
N ALA A 7 -5.63 -11.13 -5.78
CA ALA A 7 -4.58 -10.12 -5.70
C ALA A 7 -4.78 -8.95 -6.69
N PRO A 8 -5.19 -9.17 -7.96
CA PRO A 8 -5.50 -8.07 -8.88
C PRO A 8 -6.60 -7.13 -8.37
N SER A 9 -7.67 -7.67 -7.77
CA SER A 9 -8.78 -6.87 -7.21
C SER A 9 -8.31 -6.05 -6.02
N VAL A 10 -7.54 -6.65 -5.10
CA VAL A 10 -6.94 -5.92 -3.97
C VAL A 10 -6.07 -4.76 -4.47
N LEU A 11 -5.24 -5.01 -5.48
CA LEU A 11 -4.32 -4.02 -6.04
C LEU A 11 -5.08 -2.85 -6.69
N ALA A 12 -6.12 -3.15 -7.47
CA ALA A 12 -6.95 -2.14 -8.12
C ALA A 12 -7.71 -1.27 -7.10
N ILE A 13 -8.22 -1.89 -6.04
CA ILE A 13 -8.86 -1.19 -4.92
C ILE A 13 -7.87 -0.25 -4.23
N ALA A 14 -6.67 -0.75 -3.89
CA ALA A 14 -5.65 0.05 -3.23
C ALA A 14 -5.21 1.25 -4.08
N ALA A 15 -4.87 1.03 -5.36
CA ALA A 15 -4.48 2.10 -6.28
C ALA A 15 -5.56 3.19 -6.39
N THR A 16 -6.83 2.79 -6.49
CA THR A 16 -7.98 3.71 -6.56
C THR A 16 -8.12 4.51 -5.26
N LEU A 17 -8.15 3.84 -4.11
CA LEU A 17 -8.38 4.49 -2.83
C LEU A 17 -7.20 5.35 -2.37
N PHE A 18 -5.96 5.00 -2.72
CA PHE A 18 -4.81 5.85 -2.43
C PHE A 18 -4.86 7.14 -3.24
N LYS A 19 -5.22 7.04 -4.52
CA LYS A 19 -5.44 8.22 -5.36
C LYS A 19 -6.57 9.10 -4.80
N THR A 20 -7.79 8.55 -4.71
CA THR A 20 -8.98 9.37 -4.41
C THR A 20 -9.13 9.71 -2.94
N GLY A 21 -8.73 8.80 -2.04
CA GLY A 21 -8.93 8.93 -0.60
C GLY A 21 -7.79 9.60 0.16
N LEU A 22 -6.57 9.59 -0.38
CA LEU A 22 -5.38 10.11 0.30
C LEU A 22 -4.66 11.21 -0.49
N LEU A 23 -4.41 11.02 -1.79
CA LEU A 23 -3.67 11.98 -2.61
C LEU A 23 -4.52 13.17 -3.07
N ASP A 24 -5.76 12.88 -3.50
CA ASP A 24 -6.74 13.90 -3.94
C ASP A 24 -7.46 14.54 -2.74
N ALA A 25 -7.26 14.03 -1.52
CA ALA A 25 -7.79 14.63 -0.32
C ALA A 25 -7.22 16.04 -0.10
N GLY A 26 -8.06 16.95 0.41
CA GLY A 26 -7.62 18.30 0.79
C GLY A 26 -6.46 18.25 1.79
N ARG A 27 -5.53 19.22 1.69
CA ARG A 27 -4.27 19.24 2.48
C ARG A 27 -4.48 19.04 3.99
N THR A 28 -5.53 19.62 4.55
CA THR A 28 -5.88 19.49 5.98
C THR A 28 -6.23 18.04 6.34
N GLU A 29 -7.08 17.40 5.53
CA GLU A 29 -7.49 16.01 5.75
C GLU A 29 -6.33 15.04 5.55
N ALA A 30 -5.53 15.22 4.50
CA ALA A 30 -4.36 14.38 4.26
C ALA A 30 -3.36 14.44 5.44
N LYS A 31 -3.14 15.63 6.02
CA LYS A 31 -2.31 15.78 7.23
C LYS A 31 -2.93 15.10 8.45
N ARG A 32 -4.25 15.18 8.61
CA ARG A 32 -4.97 14.48 9.68
C ARG A 32 -4.80 12.97 9.54
N TYR A 33 -5.05 12.43 8.36
CA TYR A 33 -4.84 11.01 8.04
C TYR A 33 -3.43 10.54 8.35
N PHE A 34 -2.42 11.28 7.92
CA PHE A 34 -1.04 10.97 8.25
C PHE A 34 -0.80 10.90 9.76
N ARG A 35 -1.28 11.87 10.55
CA ARG A 35 -1.12 11.85 12.01
C ARG A 35 -1.80 10.66 12.69
N GLU A 36 -2.95 10.23 12.17
CA GLU A 36 -3.63 9.02 12.67
C GLU A 36 -2.78 7.77 12.41
N LEU A 37 -2.28 7.62 11.18
CA LEU A 37 -1.43 6.51 10.76
C LEU A 37 -0.10 6.48 11.52
N GLU A 38 0.55 7.63 11.65
CA GLU A 38 1.80 7.82 12.40
C GLU A 38 1.63 7.43 13.87
N ALA A 39 0.46 7.71 14.45
CA ALA A 39 0.12 7.29 15.80
C ALA A 39 -0.33 5.81 15.90
N GLY A 40 -0.16 5.02 14.83
CA GLY A 40 -0.48 3.60 14.79
C GLY A 40 -1.97 3.28 14.68
N ARG A 41 -2.82 4.25 14.36
CA ARG A 41 -4.26 4.03 14.19
C ARG A 41 -4.59 3.57 12.77
N GLU A 42 -5.59 2.70 12.66
CA GLU A 42 -6.16 2.33 11.36
C GLU A 42 -7.07 3.45 10.84
N LEU A 43 -6.89 3.84 9.58
CA LEU A 43 -7.83 4.69 8.86
C LEU A 43 -8.89 3.87 8.17
N ILE A 44 -10.15 4.30 8.22
CA ILE A 44 -11.21 3.76 7.37
C ILE A 44 -11.19 4.54 6.06
N LEU A 45 -10.95 3.84 4.95
CA LEU A 45 -10.91 4.45 3.62
C LEU A 45 -12.28 4.41 2.93
N SER A 46 -12.99 3.29 3.06
CA SER A 46 -14.27 3.08 2.40
C SER A 46 -15.01 1.87 2.98
N ASP A 47 -16.31 1.80 2.73
CA ASP A 47 -17.13 0.60 2.90
C ASP A 47 -17.60 0.14 1.52
N MET A 48 -17.30 -1.10 1.14
CA MET A 48 -17.60 -1.68 -0.16
C MET A 48 -18.70 -2.72 -0.07
N ALA A 49 -19.72 -2.62 -0.93
CA ALA A 49 -20.74 -3.66 -1.05
C ALA A 49 -20.18 -4.88 -1.80
N MET A 50 -20.40 -6.07 -1.23
CA MET A 50 -19.96 -7.34 -1.79
C MET A 50 -21.10 -8.01 -2.57
N PRO A 51 -20.80 -8.94 -3.52
CA PRO A 51 -21.82 -9.63 -4.31
C PRO A 51 -22.87 -10.38 -3.48
N ASP A 52 -22.48 -10.83 -2.28
CA ASP A 52 -23.36 -11.52 -1.32
C ASP A 52 -24.20 -10.57 -0.45
N LYS A 53 -24.25 -9.28 -0.81
CA LYS A 53 -24.93 -8.19 -0.08
C LYS A 53 -24.32 -7.84 1.27
N SER A 54 -23.20 -8.43 1.65
CA SER A 54 -22.44 -7.96 2.82
C SER A 54 -21.68 -6.68 2.52
N THR A 55 -21.18 -6.04 3.57
CA THR A 55 -20.30 -4.88 3.47
C THR A 55 -18.91 -5.27 3.94
N MET A 56 -17.91 -5.00 3.11
CA MET A 56 -16.50 -5.11 3.46
C MET A 56 -15.92 -3.73 3.75
N ARG A 57 -15.42 -3.54 4.97
CA ARG A 57 -14.75 -2.30 5.36
C ARG A 57 -13.30 -2.32 4.93
N ILE A 58 -12.89 -1.32 4.16
CA ILE A 58 -11.52 -1.16 3.71
C ILE A 58 -10.81 -0.20 4.64
N LYS A 59 -9.72 -0.67 5.22
CA LYS A 59 -8.90 0.08 6.17
C LYS A 59 -7.47 0.21 5.68
N LEU A 60 -6.76 1.17 6.26
CA LEU A 60 -5.34 1.40 6.01
C LEU A 60 -4.59 1.50 7.32
N GLN A 61 -3.42 0.88 7.37
CA GLN A 61 -2.45 1.09 8.44
C GLN A 61 -1.06 1.37 7.86
N LEU A 62 -0.24 2.02 8.67
CA LEU A 62 1.16 2.30 8.38
C LEU A 62 2.04 1.41 9.25
N LEU A 63 2.99 0.75 8.62
CA LEU A 63 4.02 -0.08 9.24
C LEU A 63 5.39 0.55 8.91
N PRO A 64 5.88 1.49 9.75
CA PRO A 64 7.06 2.32 9.44
C PRO A 64 8.38 1.73 9.98
N GLN A 65 8.42 0.45 10.35
CA GLN A 65 9.52 -0.14 11.13
C GLN A 65 10.89 -0.02 10.44
N GLU A 66 10.93 -0.21 9.11
CA GLU A 66 12.17 -0.13 8.31
C GLU A 66 12.37 1.24 7.66
N PHE A 67 11.55 2.24 8.01
CA PHE A 67 11.73 3.58 7.48
C PHE A 67 13.04 4.20 7.99
N ARG A 68 13.84 4.73 7.08
CA ARG A 68 15.12 5.39 7.35
C ARG A 68 14.95 6.90 7.24
N GLY A 69 15.18 7.62 8.35
CA GLY A 69 15.12 9.08 8.43
C GLY A 69 13.99 9.60 9.32
N ASN A 70 13.48 10.81 9.04
CA ASN A 70 12.34 11.40 9.75
C ASN A 70 11.07 11.36 8.88
N LEU A 71 10.10 10.51 9.26
CA LEU A 71 8.87 10.34 8.48
C LEU A 71 7.91 11.48 8.79
N ASN A 72 8.05 12.61 8.09
CA ASN A 72 7.09 13.70 8.18
C ASN A 72 6.00 13.59 7.10
N PHE A 73 4.98 14.44 7.17
CA PHE A 73 3.86 14.43 6.20
C PHE A 73 4.31 14.57 4.74
N SER A 74 5.33 15.40 4.45
CA SER A 74 5.82 15.58 3.09
C SER A 74 6.48 14.31 2.58
N ALA A 75 7.34 13.69 3.41
CA ALA A 75 7.97 12.40 3.08
C ALA A 75 6.92 11.31 2.85
N PHE A 76 5.95 11.18 3.77
CA PHE A 76 4.85 10.23 3.62
C PHE A 76 4.07 10.42 2.32
N LYS A 77 3.71 11.66 1.98
CA LYS A 77 2.98 11.98 0.76
C LYS A 77 3.78 11.61 -0.49
N GLU A 78 5.09 11.84 -0.48
CA GLU A 78 5.98 11.49 -1.58
C GLU A 78 6.06 9.97 -1.78
N HIS A 79 6.29 9.19 -0.71
CA HIS A 79 6.25 7.73 -0.79
C HIS A 79 4.92 7.20 -1.31
N LEU A 80 3.80 7.74 -0.80
CA LEU A 80 2.47 7.33 -1.21
C LEU A 80 2.19 7.65 -2.68
N LEU A 81 2.69 8.79 -3.17
CA LEU A 81 2.59 9.16 -4.59
C LEU A 81 3.34 8.16 -5.48
N PHE A 82 4.58 7.83 -5.12
CA PHE A 82 5.38 6.85 -5.85
C PHE A 82 4.75 5.46 -5.83
N LEU A 83 4.31 4.99 -4.67
CA LEU A 83 3.60 3.72 -4.56
C LEU A 83 2.36 3.70 -5.43
N THR A 84 1.50 4.71 -5.33
CA THR A 84 0.27 4.79 -6.14
C THR A 84 0.57 4.73 -7.64
N ALA A 85 1.67 5.35 -8.10
CA ALA A 85 2.11 5.27 -9.48
C ALA A 85 2.56 3.86 -9.89
N GLU A 86 3.35 3.17 -9.06
CA GLU A 86 3.79 1.79 -9.33
C GLU A 86 2.61 0.80 -9.34
N LEU A 87 1.67 0.91 -8.39
CA LEU A 87 0.47 0.07 -8.39
C LEU A 87 -0.37 0.32 -9.64
N ALA A 88 -0.54 1.58 -10.07
CA ALA A 88 -1.28 1.92 -11.28
C ALA A 88 -0.63 1.36 -12.55
N LYS A 89 0.71 1.33 -12.64
CA LYS A 89 1.42 0.71 -13.77
C LYS A 89 1.08 -0.78 -13.88
N VAL A 90 1.12 -1.51 -12.77
CA VAL A 90 0.83 -2.96 -12.74
C VAL A 90 -0.65 -3.25 -13.02
N VAL A 91 -1.57 -2.44 -12.48
CA VAL A 91 -3.01 -2.57 -12.79
C VAL A 91 -3.26 -2.35 -14.29
N ASN A 92 -2.60 -1.37 -14.90
CA ASN A 92 -2.80 -1.03 -16.31
C ASN A 92 -2.10 -1.98 -17.29
N SER A 93 -1.00 -2.65 -16.88
CA SER A 93 -0.31 -3.63 -17.73
C SER A 93 -1.11 -4.92 -17.92
N LYS A 94 -2.17 -5.15 -17.13
CA LYS A 94 -2.99 -6.38 -17.12
C LYS A 94 -2.17 -7.66 -16.91
N THR A 95 -0.98 -7.52 -16.33
CA THR A 95 -0.14 -8.64 -15.92
C THR A 95 -0.50 -9.02 -14.48
N GLU A 96 -0.38 -10.30 -14.14
CA GLU A 96 -0.54 -10.71 -12.75
C GLU A 96 0.52 -10.04 -11.86
N PRO A 97 0.15 -9.42 -10.74
CA PRO A 97 1.11 -8.83 -9.83
C PRO A 97 1.93 -9.94 -9.16
N LEU A 98 3.23 -9.73 -9.02
CA LEU A 98 4.06 -10.59 -8.19
C LEU A 98 3.63 -10.40 -6.74
N VAL A 99 3.03 -11.43 -6.16
CA VAL A 99 2.47 -11.43 -4.81
C VAL A 99 3.00 -12.62 -4.02
N MET A 100 3.41 -12.37 -2.77
CA MET A 100 3.66 -13.43 -1.80
C MET A 100 2.44 -13.55 -0.90
N SER A 101 2.08 -14.76 -0.51
CA SER A 101 0.96 -14.99 0.41
C SER A 101 1.30 -15.99 1.50
N ASP A 102 0.53 -15.96 2.59
CA ASP A 102 0.48 -17.10 3.51
C ASP A 102 -0.21 -18.31 2.84
N ASP A 103 -0.14 -19.47 3.50
CA ASP A 103 -0.74 -20.72 3.01
C ASP A 103 -2.26 -20.61 2.81
N GLU A 104 -2.92 -19.73 3.57
CA GLU A 104 -4.37 -19.49 3.47
C GLU A 104 -4.76 -18.45 2.41
N GLY A 105 -3.80 -17.74 1.79
CA GLY A 105 -4.06 -16.63 0.88
C GLY A 105 -4.77 -15.44 1.55
N SER A 106 -4.70 -15.36 2.87
CA SER A 106 -5.37 -14.38 3.72
C SER A 106 -4.48 -13.20 4.07
N GLN A 107 -3.17 -13.34 3.88
CA GLN A 107 -2.19 -12.26 3.91
C GLN A 107 -1.50 -12.19 2.56
N LEU A 108 -1.39 -10.99 2.01
CA LEU A 108 -0.78 -10.74 0.71
C LEU A 108 0.30 -9.68 0.87
N LEU A 109 1.46 -9.88 0.24
CA LEU A 109 2.50 -8.87 0.08
C LEU A 109 2.77 -8.68 -1.41
N PHE A 110 2.45 -7.49 -1.92
CA PHE A 110 2.68 -7.13 -3.31
C PHE A 110 4.13 -6.73 -3.46
N ASN A 111 4.89 -7.50 -4.25
CA ASN A 111 6.30 -7.23 -4.50
C ASN A 111 6.47 -6.15 -5.57
N ILE A 112 5.90 -4.97 -5.30
CA ILE A 112 5.88 -3.77 -6.13
C ILE A 112 6.45 -2.64 -5.27
N PRO A 113 7.78 -2.50 -5.20
CA PRO A 113 8.42 -1.50 -4.35
C PRO A 113 8.33 -0.11 -4.95
N ALA A 114 7.92 0.86 -4.13
CA ALA A 114 8.16 2.27 -4.37
C ALA A 114 9.50 2.65 -3.74
N LEU A 115 10.52 2.77 -4.59
CA LEU A 115 11.84 3.26 -4.19
C LEU A 115 11.88 4.78 -4.27
N THR A 116 12.40 5.40 -3.22
CA THR A 116 12.37 6.86 -3.04
C THR A 116 13.59 7.31 -2.26
N HIS A 117 14.20 8.41 -2.69
CA HIS A 117 15.34 9.03 -2.03
C HIS A 117 14.89 10.35 -1.41
N ILE A 118 14.77 10.39 -0.08
CA ILE A 118 14.41 11.60 0.66
C ILE A 118 15.60 12.01 1.51
N ASP A 119 16.06 13.23 1.33
CA ASP A 119 17.27 13.76 1.98
C ASP A 119 18.51 12.85 1.81
N GLY A 120 18.64 12.22 0.64
CA GLY A 120 19.73 11.29 0.33
C GLY A 120 19.59 9.89 0.92
N VAL A 121 18.48 9.60 1.60
CA VAL A 121 18.21 8.30 2.22
C VAL A 121 17.23 7.50 1.37
N LEU A 122 17.69 6.34 0.88
CA LEU A 122 16.85 5.39 0.16
C LEU A 122 15.88 4.70 1.12
N ASN A 123 14.61 4.66 0.73
CA ASN A 123 13.54 3.93 1.39
C ASN A 123 12.75 3.11 0.36
N ALA A 124 12.23 1.96 0.79
CA ALA A 124 11.33 1.12 0.00
C ALA A 124 9.98 1.00 0.72
N LEU A 125 8.90 1.38 0.03
CA LEU A 125 7.54 1.20 0.50
C LEU A 125 6.82 0.17 -0.38
N VAL A 126 6.17 -0.82 0.23
CA VAL A 126 5.33 -1.80 -0.47
C VAL A 126 3.92 -1.84 0.08
N LEU A 127 3.01 -2.44 -0.70
CA LEU A 127 1.64 -2.71 -0.29
C LEU A 127 1.54 -4.13 0.29
N GLY A 128 1.00 -4.24 1.50
CA GLY A 128 0.45 -5.47 2.05
C GLY A 128 -1.07 -5.43 2.12
N ALA A 129 -1.70 -6.60 2.28
CA ALA A 129 -3.11 -6.74 2.58
C ALA A 129 -3.37 -7.88 3.57
N ASP A 130 -4.27 -7.65 4.52
CA ASP A 130 -4.71 -8.63 5.51
C ASP A 130 -6.24 -8.79 5.44
N LEU A 131 -6.67 -10.00 5.09
CA LEU A 131 -8.05 -10.45 4.94
C LEU A 131 -8.48 -11.37 6.09
N ARG A 132 -7.64 -11.58 7.11
CA ARG A 132 -7.95 -12.48 8.24
C ARG A 132 -9.10 -11.96 9.09
N ARG A 133 -9.28 -10.64 9.14
CA ARG A 133 -10.36 -9.99 9.90
C ARG A 133 -11.69 -10.12 9.13
N PRO A 134 -12.71 -10.81 9.68
CA PRO A 134 -13.98 -10.95 8.98
C PRO A 134 -14.61 -9.60 8.64
N GLY A 135 -15.07 -9.45 7.39
CA GLY A 135 -15.73 -8.23 6.92
C GLY A 135 -14.80 -7.03 6.74
N ALA A 136 -13.47 -7.24 6.77
CA ALA A 136 -12.52 -6.16 6.57
C ALA A 136 -11.36 -6.58 5.65
N LEU A 137 -10.96 -5.64 4.78
CA LEU A 137 -9.66 -5.65 4.11
C LEU A 137 -8.80 -4.60 4.78
N VAL A 138 -7.68 -5.01 5.39
CA VAL A 138 -6.71 -4.07 5.95
C VAL A 138 -5.54 -3.94 4.98
N LEU A 139 -5.47 -2.82 4.27
CA LEU A 139 -4.31 -2.45 3.46
C LEU A 139 -3.19 -1.97 4.37
N GLN A 140 -1.95 -2.31 4.03
CA GLN A 140 -0.78 -2.04 4.85
C GLN A 140 0.27 -1.31 4.01
N LEU A 141 0.62 -0.09 4.42
CA LEU A 141 1.79 0.63 3.89
C LEU A 141 3.01 0.16 4.67
N MET A 142 3.84 -0.67 4.06
CA MET A 142 4.95 -1.34 4.73
C MET A 142 6.28 -0.79 4.25
N PHE A 143 6.98 -0.08 5.12
CA PHE A 143 8.39 0.17 4.87
C PHE A 143 9.17 -1.11 5.13
N ILE A 144 10.03 -1.44 4.17
CA ILE A 144 10.87 -2.63 4.20
C ILE A 144 12.32 -2.24 3.90
N ASP A 145 13.27 -3.09 4.28
CA ASP A 145 14.67 -2.85 4.02
C ASP A 145 14.91 -2.66 2.51
N PRO A 146 15.29 -1.46 2.04
CA PRO A 146 15.49 -1.19 0.63
C PRO A 146 16.67 -1.98 0.04
N ASP A 147 17.58 -2.48 0.88
CA ASP A 147 18.71 -3.28 0.44
C ASP A 147 18.26 -4.61 -0.20
N GLN A 148 17.06 -5.10 0.16
CA GLN A 148 16.42 -6.26 -0.47
C GLN A 148 16.12 -6.03 -1.96
N TYR A 149 16.05 -4.78 -2.40
CA TYR A 149 15.71 -4.37 -3.77
C TYR A 149 16.91 -3.85 -4.57
N ARG A 150 18.09 -3.78 -3.94
CA ARG A 150 19.33 -3.26 -4.54
C ARG A 150 19.78 -4.08 -5.77
N ALA A 151 19.40 -5.35 -5.87
CA ALA A 151 19.65 -6.20 -7.04
C ALA A 151 18.72 -5.89 -8.23
N ALA A 152 17.56 -5.28 -8.01
CA ALA A 152 16.61 -4.92 -9.07
C ALA A 152 17.01 -3.63 -9.81
N GLU A 153 17.69 -2.69 -9.14
CA GLU A 153 18.19 -1.45 -9.75
C GLU A 153 19.30 -1.70 -10.78
N VAL A 154 20.16 -2.70 -10.56
CA VAL A 154 21.31 -2.99 -11.44
C VAL A 154 20.88 -3.56 -12.81
N LYS A 155 19.68 -4.16 -12.92
CA LYS A 155 19.19 -4.70 -14.20
C LYS A 155 18.54 -3.65 -15.10
N THR A 156 17.90 -2.63 -14.55
CA THR A 156 17.21 -1.59 -15.34
C THR A 156 18.16 -0.51 -15.85
N ALA A 157 19.30 -0.30 -15.19
CA ALA A 157 20.31 0.68 -15.65
C ALA A 157 21.22 0.17 -16.79
N ASN A 158 21.19 -1.14 -17.07
CA ASN A 158 22.05 -1.80 -18.08
C ASN A 158 21.24 -2.46 -19.22
N SER A 159 19.96 -2.13 -19.38
CA SER A 159 19.09 -2.65 -20.46
C SER A 159 18.64 -1.54 -21.40
#